data_AF-A0AAD6FIX3-F1
#
_entry.id   AF-A0AAD6FIX3-F1
#
_cell.length_a   1.000
_cell.length_b   1.000
_cell.length_c   1.000
_cell.angle_alpha   90.00
_cell.angle_beta   90.00
_cell.angle_gamma   90.00
#
_symmetry.space_group_name_H-M   'P 1'
#
loop_
_entity.id
_entity.type
_entity.pdbx_description
1 polymer ?
#
loop_
_entity_poly.entity_id
_entity_poly.type
_entity_poly.pdbx_seq_one_letter_code
_entity_poly.pdbx_strand_id
1 'polypeptide(L)'
;MSLSKALKMKVDVVAACKEYNIKRHHETKHDTFKVAFPPKTDARKRKIEALTAGYAHSSRILVRGLTAQQKVTTASLKASWVLAKHNRPFTDAEVFKEVMVTVLEELATDKSMDGVIASVKQVSLSARSAIRRIEALSDAVQGVIIKGLSQANYFSLAIDESTDSTVVRLC
;
A
#
# COMPACT_ATOMS: atom_id res chain seq x y z
N MET A 1 38.21 5.53 3.56
CA MET A 1 37.87 5.82 4.99
C MET A 1 37.02 7.08 5.23
N SER A 2 36.70 7.91 4.21
CA SER A 2 36.03 9.22 4.40
C SER A 2 34.49 9.20 4.27
N LEU A 3 33.93 8.37 3.39
CA LEU A 3 32.47 8.34 3.15
C LEU A 3 31.65 7.67 4.26
N SER A 4 32.20 6.63 4.90
CA SER A 4 31.52 5.92 5.99
C SER A 4 31.41 6.76 7.27
N LYS A 5 32.38 7.65 7.53
CA LYS A 5 32.39 8.56 8.67
C LYS A 5 31.37 9.69 8.49
N ALA A 6 31.25 10.23 7.27
CA ALA A 6 30.28 11.27 6.95
C ALA A 6 28.83 10.78 6.98
N LEU A 7 28.57 9.55 6.50
CA LEU A 7 27.24 8.94 6.58
C LEU A 7 26.85 8.63 8.05
N LYS A 8 27.81 8.16 8.86
CA LYS A 8 27.60 7.90 10.29
C LYS A 8 27.32 9.19 11.08
N MET A 9 28.09 10.25 10.84
CA MET A 9 27.82 11.58 11.43
C MET A 9 26.44 12.15 11.06
N LYS A 10 26.00 12.00 9.80
CA LYS A 10 24.67 12.51 9.40
C LYS A 10 23.52 11.74 10.07
N VAL A 11 23.66 10.42 10.26
CA VAL A 11 22.65 9.61 10.96
C VAL A 11 22.61 9.95 12.45
N ASP A 12 23.77 10.09 13.10
CA ASP A 12 23.86 10.39 14.54
C ASP A 12 23.34 11.80 14.87
N VAL A 13 23.62 12.81 14.03
CA VAL A 13 23.13 14.19 14.23
C VAL A 13 21.61 14.31 14.04
N VAL A 14 21.05 13.62 13.04
CA VAL A 14 19.59 13.59 12.80
C VAL A 14 18.86 12.83 13.91
N ALA A 15 19.47 11.77 14.46
CA ALA A 15 18.93 11.03 15.59
C ALA A 15 18.94 11.86 16.89
N ALA A 16 20.04 12.58 17.18
CA ALA A 16 20.16 13.44 18.36
C ALA A 16 19.12 14.58 18.40
N CYS A 17 18.81 15.19 17.25
CA CYS A 17 17.74 16.19 17.16
C CYS A 17 16.35 15.61 17.50
N LYS A 18 16.10 14.34 17.18
CA LYS A 18 14.82 13.68 17.51
C LYS A 18 14.73 13.33 18.98
N GLU A 19 15.82 12.88 19.59
CA GLU A 19 15.86 12.59 21.03
C GLU A 19 15.57 13.83 21.87
N TYR A 20 16.26 14.95 21.58
CA TYR A 20 16.03 16.21 22.27
C TYR A 20 14.58 16.68 22.16
N ASN A 21 14.00 16.61 20.95
CA ASN A 21 12.62 17.02 20.72
C ASN A 21 11.61 16.13 21.46
N ILE A 22 11.82 14.81 21.47
CA ILE A 22 10.96 13.86 22.19
C ILE A 22 11.06 14.09 23.70
N LYS A 23 12.27 14.28 24.22
CA LYS A 23 12.51 14.56 25.63
C LYS A 23 11.81 15.86 26.04
N ARG A 24 12.06 16.96 25.31
CA ARG A 24 11.41 18.26 25.57
C ARG A 24 9.90 18.15 25.51
N HIS A 25 9.34 17.45 24.53
CA HIS A 25 7.90 17.21 24.42
C HIS A 25 7.37 16.53 25.68
N HIS A 26 7.97 15.42 26.11
CA HIS A 26 7.54 14.70 27.29
C HIS A 26 7.69 15.54 28.57
N GLU A 27 8.72 16.38 28.66
CA GLU A 27 8.97 17.24 29.80
C GLU A 27 8.02 18.44 29.88
N THR A 28 7.51 18.91 28.74
CA THR A 28 6.63 20.10 28.66
C THR A 28 5.15 19.76 28.52
N LYS A 29 4.81 18.59 27.97
CA LYS A 29 3.41 18.16 27.74
C LYS A 29 2.96 17.04 28.68
N HIS A 30 3.91 16.35 29.31
CA HIS A 30 3.68 15.26 30.25
C HIS A 30 4.51 15.43 31.53
N ASP A 31 4.60 16.66 32.02
CA ASP A 31 5.30 17.04 33.25
C ASP A 31 4.79 16.27 34.48
N THR A 32 3.47 16.11 34.56
CA THR A 32 2.76 15.33 35.60
C THR A 32 3.18 13.87 35.67
N PHE A 33 3.66 13.29 34.57
CA PHE A 33 4.09 11.89 34.56
C PHE A 33 5.32 11.65 35.44
N LYS A 34 6.26 12.61 35.48
CA LYS A 34 7.45 12.51 36.35
C LYS A 34 7.08 12.62 37.83
N VAL A 35 6.01 13.34 38.15
CA VAL A 35 5.49 13.50 39.51
C VAL A 35 4.74 12.24 39.95
N ALA A 36 3.83 11.73 39.11
CA ALA A 36 3.05 10.53 39.40
C ALA A 36 3.89 9.24 39.37
N PHE A 37 4.94 9.19 38.55
CA PHE A 37 5.85 8.05 38.43
C PHE A 37 7.31 8.52 38.49
N PRO A 38 7.86 8.71 39.71
CA PRO A 38 9.20 9.24 39.90
C PRO A 38 10.29 8.37 39.28
N PRO A 39 11.41 8.95 38.80
CA PRO A 39 12.52 8.21 38.22
C PRO A 39 13.04 7.11 39.15
N LYS A 40 13.52 6.00 38.57
CA LYS A 40 14.09 4.84 39.30
C LYS A 40 13.13 4.13 40.27
N THR A 41 11.82 4.39 40.21
CA THR A 41 10.82 3.63 40.97
C THR A 41 10.31 2.42 40.20
N ASP A 42 9.96 1.34 40.90
CA ASP A 42 9.32 0.17 40.31
C ASP A 42 7.95 0.50 39.70
N ALA A 43 7.21 1.43 40.31
CA ALA A 43 5.95 1.93 39.77
C ALA A 43 6.13 2.54 38.37
N ARG A 44 7.20 3.33 38.16
CA ARG A 44 7.54 3.88 36.85
C ARG A 44 7.94 2.80 35.86
N LYS A 45 8.74 1.82 36.28
CA LYS A 45 9.14 0.69 35.44
C LYS A 45 7.92 -0.09 34.93
N ARG A 46 7.01 -0.48 35.83
CA ARG A 46 5.76 -1.18 35.50
C ARG A 46 4.87 -0.35 34.58
N LYS A 47 4.76 0.97 34.80
CA LYS A 47 3.95 1.85 33.95
C LYS A 47 4.50 1.93 32.53
N ILE A 48 5.83 2.04 32.38
CA ILE A 48 6.49 2.06 31.07
C ILE A 48 6.32 0.72 30.36
N GLU A 49 6.49 -0.40 31.07
CA GLU A 49 6.25 -1.74 30.52
C GLU A 49 4.80 -1.90 30.03
N ALA A 50 3.83 -1.45 30.81
CA ALA A 50 2.41 -1.48 30.42
C ALA A 50 2.13 -0.62 29.18
N LEU A 51 2.68 0.60 29.11
CA LEU A 51 2.53 1.49 27.94
C LEU A 51 3.20 0.88 26.69
N THR A 52 4.36 0.27 26.85
CA THR A 52 5.09 -0.38 25.76
C THR A 52 4.33 -1.60 25.25
N ALA A 53 3.78 -2.42 26.15
CA ALA A 53 2.94 -3.56 25.80
C ALA A 53 1.64 -3.12 25.09
N GLY A 54 0.99 -2.06 25.58
CA GLY A 54 -0.17 -1.45 24.93
C GLY A 54 0.14 -0.94 23.53
N TYR A 55 1.25 -0.21 23.37
CA TYR A 55 1.72 0.27 22.06
C TYR A 55 2.01 -0.89 21.10
N ALA A 56 2.75 -1.92 21.55
CA ALA A 56 3.05 -3.09 20.73
C ALA A 56 1.78 -3.82 20.29
N HIS A 57 0.79 -3.93 21.19
CA HIS A 57 -0.51 -4.53 20.87
C HIS A 57 -1.27 -3.74 19.79
N SER A 58 -1.42 -2.42 19.97
CA SER A 58 -2.09 -1.54 19.00
C SER A 58 -1.36 -1.51 17.66
N SER A 59 -0.04 -1.42 17.68
CA SER A 59 0.80 -1.45 16.48
C SER A 59 0.62 -2.76 15.71
N ARG A 60 0.60 -3.91 16.40
CA ARG A 60 0.35 -5.21 15.78
C ARG A 60 -1.03 -5.29 15.12
N ILE A 61 -2.08 -4.78 15.77
CA ILE A 61 -3.43 -4.73 15.18
C ILE A 61 -3.43 -3.88 13.91
N LEU A 62 -2.84 -2.69 13.98
CA LEU A 62 -2.75 -1.76 12.86
C LEU A 62 -1.98 -2.38 11.69
N VAL A 63 -0.80 -2.94 11.94
CA VAL A 63 0.00 -3.62 10.92
C VAL A 63 -0.78 -4.78 10.29
N ARG A 64 -1.47 -5.60 11.08
CA ARG A 64 -2.33 -6.68 10.55
C ARG A 64 -3.45 -6.15 9.66
N GLY A 65 -4.16 -5.11 10.09
CA GLY A 65 -5.20 -4.46 9.28
C GLY A 65 -4.64 -3.92 7.96
N LEU A 66 -3.48 -3.27 8.00
CA LEU A 66 -2.78 -2.81 6.79
C LEU A 66 -2.40 -3.98 5.88
N THR A 67 -1.91 -5.11 6.42
CA THR A 67 -1.55 -6.27 5.60
C THR A 67 -2.76 -6.90 4.90
N ALA A 68 -3.93 -6.94 5.55
CA ALA A 68 -5.16 -7.42 4.92
C ALA A 68 -5.59 -6.50 3.76
N GLN A 69 -5.60 -5.19 3.99
CA GLN A 69 -5.94 -4.20 2.97
C GLN A 69 -4.95 -4.21 1.79
N GLN A 70 -3.67 -4.44 2.07
CA GLN A 70 -2.63 -4.60 1.04
C GLN A 70 -2.89 -5.84 0.17
N LYS A 71 -3.28 -6.97 0.76
CA LYS A 71 -3.65 -8.18 0.00
C LYS A 71 -4.84 -7.92 -0.93
N VAL A 72 -5.90 -7.31 -0.42
CA VAL A 72 -7.09 -6.94 -1.20
C VAL A 72 -6.72 -5.99 -2.35
N THR A 73 -5.89 -4.99 -2.07
CA THR A 73 -5.41 -4.04 -3.09
C THR A 73 -4.56 -4.74 -4.14
N THR A 74 -3.66 -5.62 -3.73
CA THR A 74 -2.81 -6.41 -4.64
C THR A 74 -3.66 -7.31 -5.54
N ALA A 75 -4.70 -7.95 -4.98
CA ALA A 75 -5.64 -8.75 -5.76
C ALA A 75 -6.36 -7.89 -6.81
N SER A 76 -6.83 -6.69 -6.45
CA SER A 76 -7.49 -5.78 -7.40
C SER A 76 -6.57 -5.36 -8.55
N LEU A 77 -5.30 -5.05 -8.27
CA LEU A 77 -4.31 -4.72 -9.31
C LEU A 77 -4.10 -5.90 -10.27
N LYS A 78 -3.95 -7.12 -9.74
CA LYS A 78 -3.77 -8.32 -10.57
C LYS A 78 -4.99 -8.60 -11.44
N ALA A 79 -6.20 -8.45 -10.90
CA ALA A 79 -7.43 -8.62 -11.67
C ALA A 79 -7.51 -7.59 -12.81
N SER A 80 -7.27 -6.31 -12.52
CA SER A 80 -7.24 -5.24 -13.54
C SER A 80 -6.20 -5.51 -14.62
N TRP A 81 -5.01 -5.97 -14.25
CA TRP A 81 -3.97 -6.35 -15.21
C TRP A 81 -4.43 -7.45 -16.18
N VAL A 82 -5.09 -8.50 -15.66
CA VAL A 82 -5.63 -9.58 -16.50
C VAL A 82 -6.69 -9.05 -17.46
N LEU A 83 -7.62 -8.23 -16.98
CA LEU A 83 -8.67 -7.63 -17.81
C LEU A 83 -8.08 -6.78 -18.94
N ALA A 84 -7.11 -5.92 -18.63
CA ALA A 84 -6.43 -5.09 -19.61
C ALA A 84 -5.69 -5.93 -20.66
N LYS A 85 -5.01 -7.00 -20.25
CA LYS A 85 -4.31 -7.91 -21.17
C LYS A 85 -5.26 -8.56 -22.18
N HIS A 86 -6.50 -8.82 -21.78
CA HIS A 86 -7.53 -9.41 -22.64
C HIS A 86 -8.43 -8.37 -23.32
N ASN A 87 -8.09 -7.08 -23.23
CA ASN A 87 -8.88 -5.96 -23.76
C ASN A 87 -10.37 -6.03 -23.35
N ARG A 88 -10.63 -6.41 -22.09
CA ARG A 88 -11.99 -6.50 -21.56
C ARG A 88 -12.40 -5.16 -20.91
N PRO A 89 -13.66 -4.71 -21.11
CA PRO A 89 -14.20 -3.56 -20.40
C PRO A 89 -14.09 -3.71 -18.89
N PHE A 90 -13.88 -2.60 -18.18
CA PHE A 90 -13.81 -2.62 -16.72
C PHE A 90 -15.14 -2.90 -16.04
N THR A 91 -16.26 -2.74 -16.74
CA THR A 91 -17.59 -3.16 -16.29
C THR A 91 -17.67 -4.67 -16.08
N ASP A 92 -16.93 -5.45 -16.89
CA ASP A 92 -16.90 -6.91 -16.77
C ASP A 92 -16.27 -7.34 -15.44
N ALA A 93 -15.40 -6.51 -14.84
CA ALA A 93 -14.75 -6.81 -13.56
C ALA A 93 -15.75 -6.98 -12.41
N GLU A 94 -16.86 -6.23 -12.45
CA GLU A 94 -17.93 -6.33 -11.45
C GLU A 94 -18.69 -7.65 -11.61
N VAL A 95 -19.02 -8.02 -12.86
CA VAL A 95 -19.66 -9.30 -13.20
C VAL A 95 -18.77 -10.48 -12.81
N PHE A 96 -17.47 -10.42 -13.11
CA PHE A 96 -16.51 -11.46 -12.70
C PHE A 96 -16.47 -11.64 -11.19
N LYS A 97 -16.55 -10.54 -10.43
CA LYS A 97 -16.60 -10.61 -8.98
C LYS A 97 -17.87 -11.30 -8.48
N GLU A 98 -19.01 -10.97 -9.07
CA GLU A 98 -20.29 -11.62 -8.76
C GLU A 98 -20.24 -13.12 -9.05
N VAL A 99 -19.78 -13.51 -10.24
CA VAL A 99 -19.58 -14.91 -10.64
C VAL A 99 -18.68 -15.65 -9.64
N MET A 100 -17.56 -15.05 -9.23
CA MET A 100 -16.66 -15.66 -8.25
C MET A 100 -17.35 -15.89 -6.90
N VAL A 101 -18.13 -14.93 -6.42
CA VAL A 101 -18.85 -15.05 -5.14
C VAL A 101 -19.90 -16.15 -5.23
N THR A 102 -20.73 -16.16 -6.28
CA THR A 102 -21.78 -17.17 -6.46
C THR A 102 -21.20 -18.59 -6.53
N VAL A 103 -20.12 -18.78 -7.30
CA VAL A 103 -19.45 -20.10 -7.39
C VAL A 103 -18.86 -20.51 -6.05
N LEU A 104 -18.23 -19.60 -5.31
CA LEU A 104 -17.65 -19.93 -4.02
C LEU A 104 -18.71 -20.24 -2.97
N GLU A 105 -19.85 -19.56 -2.99
CA GLU A 105 -20.98 -19.83 -2.09
C GLU A 105 -21.61 -21.19 -2.36
N GLU A 106 -21.73 -21.61 -3.62
CA GLU A 106 -22.25 -22.95 -3.98
C GLU A 106 -21.27 -24.08 -3.62
N LEU A 107 -19.96 -23.86 -3.82
CA LEU A 107 -18.93 -24.86 -3.55
C LEU A 107 -18.53 -24.91 -2.06
N ALA A 108 -18.89 -23.91 -1.25
CA ALA A 108 -18.58 -23.88 0.16
C ALA A 108 -19.50 -24.82 0.94
N THR A 109 -19.14 -26.11 0.96
CA THR A 109 -19.88 -27.15 1.72
C THR A 109 -19.76 -27.00 3.24
N ASP A 110 -18.85 -26.16 3.75
CA ASP A 110 -18.63 -25.88 5.17
C ASP A 110 -18.08 -24.45 5.39
N LYS A 111 -18.08 -23.96 6.65
CA LYS A 111 -17.61 -22.62 7.08
C LYS A 111 -16.12 -22.33 6.83
N SER A 112 -15.37 -23.30 6.31
CA SER A 112 -13.95 -23.13 5.99
C SER A 112 -13.70 -22.03 4.94
N MET A 113 -14.67 -21.75 4.07
CA MET A 113 -14.52 -20.81 2.95
C MET A 113 -15.05 -19.40 3.24
N ASP A 114 -15.75 -19.18 4.37
CA ASP A 114 -16.38 -17.90 4.72
C ASP A 114 -15.38 -16.74 4.71
N GLY A 115 -14.17 -16.98 5.24
CA GLY A 115 -13.11 -15.97 5.24
C GLY A 115 -12.60 -15.60 3.84
N VAL A 116 -12.58 -16.57 2.91
CA VAL A 116 -12.19 -16.35 1.51
C VAL A 116 -13.28 -15.57 0.78
N ILE A 117 -14.54 -15.96 0.94
CA ILE A 117 -15.70 -15.27 0.35
C ILE A 117 -15.74 -13.82 0.84
N ALA A 118 -15.56 -13.58 2.15
CA ALA A 118 -15.48 -12.23 2.71
C ALA A 118 -14.32 -11.42 2.11
N SER A 119 -13.16 -12.05 1.91
CA SER A 119 -12.00 -11.40 1.30
C SER A 119 -12.24 -11.03 -0.17
N VAL A 120 -12.88 -11.90 -0.95
CA VAL A 120 -13.27 -11.63 -2.35
C VAL A 120 -14.27 -10.47 -2.41
N LYS A 121 -15.27 -10.46 -1.52
CA LYS A 121 -16.24 -9.37 -1.39
C LYS A 121 -15.58 -8.02 -1.08
N GLN A 122 -14.46 -8.00 -0.36
CA GLN A 122 -13.69 -6.77 -0.09
C GLN A 122 -12.89 -6.25 -1.29
N VAL A 123 -12.61 -7.05 -2.32
CA VAL A 123 -11.85 -6.60 -3.50
C VAL A 123 -12.64 -5.54 -4.26
N SER A 124 -12.10 -4.32 -4.33
CA SER A 124 -12.71 -3.21 -5.07
C SER A 124 -12.44 -3.36 -6.56
N LEU A 125 -13.39 -3.94 -7.29
CA LEU A 125 -13.36 -4.14 -8.75
C LEU A 125 -14.33 -3.23 -9.50
N SER A 126 -14.83 -2.17 -8.86
CA SER A 126 -15.74 -1.26 -9.56
C SER A 126 -15.04 -0.58 -10.73
N ALA A 127 -15.79 -0.18 -11.77
CA ALA A 127 -15.22 0.47 -12.95
C ALA A 127 -14.31 1.65 -12.59
N ARG A 128 -14.73 2.50 -11.64
CA ARG A 128 -13.93 3.62 -11.12
C ARG A 128 -12.64 3.15 -10.43
N SER A 129 -12.71 2.07 -9.66
CA SER A 129 -11.53 1.50 -8.97
C SER A 129 -10.56 0.91 -9.98
N ALA A 130 -11.08 0.18 -10.98
CA ALA A 130 -10.31 -0.44 -12.05
C ALA A 130 -9.54 0.61 -12.87
N ILE A 131 -10.16 1.74 -13.22
CA ILE A 131 -9.48 2.86 -13.90
C ILE A 131 -8.23 3.28 -13.11
N ARG A 132 -8.39 3.59 -11.82
CA ARG A 132 -7.25 3.98 -10.95
C ARG A 132 -6.19 2.91 -10.83
N ARG A 133 -6.58 1.62 -10.85
CA ARG A 133 -5.61 0.50 -10.85
C ARG A 133 -4.84 0.43 -12.15
N ILE A 134 -5.51 0.63 -13.29
CA ILE A 134 -4.88 0.63 -14.61
C ILE A 134 -3.95 1.82 -14.79
N GLU A 135 -4.33 3.01 -14.35
CA GLU A 135 -3.45 4.18 -14.32
C GLU A 135 -2.16 3.87 -13.55
N ALA A 136 -2.29 3.36 -12.31
CA ALA A 136 -1.13 3.00 -11.51
C ALA A 136 -0.26 1.89 -12.15
N LEU A 137 -0.87 0.93 -12.84
CA LEU A 137 -0.14 -0.10 -13.59
C LEU A 137 0.55 0.48 -14.82
N SER A 138 -0.10 1.41 -15.52
CA SER A 138 0.45 2.12 -16.68
C SER A 138 1.67 2.94 -16.27
N ASP A 139 1.57 3.73 -15.20
CA ASP A 139 2.68 4.50 -14.65
C ASP A 139 3.87 3.60 -14.27
N ALA A 140 3.58 2.44 -13.66
CA ALA A 140 4.61 1.48 -13.29
C ALA A 140 5.31 0.89 -14.52
N VAL A 141 4.55 0.48 -15.55
CA VAL A 141 5.09 -0.04 -16.81
C VAL A 141 5.90 1.03 -17.53
N GLN A 142 5.37 2.24 -17.64
CA GLN A 142 6.04 3.38 -18.25
C GLN A 142 7.36 3.70 -17.55
N GLY A 143 7.37 3.72 -16.21
CA GLY A 143 8.58 3.95 -15.42
C GLY A 143 9.67 2.90 -15.69
N VAL A 144 9.30 1.62 -15.82
CA VAL A 144 10.24 0.55 -16.17
C VAL A 144 10.78 0.73 -17.59
N ILE A 145 9.91 1.06 -18.56
CA ILE A 145 10.31 1.29 -19.96
C ILE A 145 11.27 2.48 -20.05
N ILE A 146 10.94 3.63 -19.45
CA ILE A 146 11.79 4.83 -19.46
C ILE A 146 13.16 4.53 -18.84
N LYS A 147 13.18 3.80 -17.71
CA LYS A 147 14.43 3.40 -17.06
C LYS A 147 15.27 2.47 -17.94
N GLY A 148 14.64 1.56 -18.69
CA GLY A 148 15.34 0.71 -19.65
C GLY A 148 15.91 1.52 -20.82
N LEU A 149 15.12 2.45 -21.37
CA LEU A 149 15.52 3.32 -22.47
C LEU A 149 16.68 4.25 -22.08
N SER A 150 16.69 4.79 -20.87
CA SER A 150 17.79 5.67 -20.41
C SER A 150 19.12 4.94 -20.24
N GLN A 151 19.10 3.61 -20.17
CA GLN A 151 20.28 2.76 -20.11
C GLN A 151 20.67 2.17 -21.47
N ALA A 152 19.84 2.36 -22.50
CA ALA A 152 20.09 1.84 -23.84
C ALA A 152 21.01 2.77 -24.62
N ASN A 153 22.04 2.21 -25.28
CA ASN A 153 22.96 3.00 -26.11
C ASN A 153 22.32 3.46 -27.43
N TYR A 154 21.36 2.68 -27.94
CA TYR A 154 20.69 2.91 -29.21
C TYR A 154 19.24 2.43 -29.10
N PHE A 155 18.34 3.15 -29.76
CA PHE A 155 16.96 2.72 -29.98
C PHE A 155 16.47 3.28 -31.32
N SER A 156 15.51 2.61 -31.94
CA SER A 156 14.82 3.07 -33.13
C SER A 156 13.35 3.29 -32.81
N LEU A 157 12.77 4.37 -33.34
CA LEU A 157 11.35 4.66 -33.21
C LEU A 157 10.68 4.56 -34.58
N ALA A 158 9.67 3.70 -34.69
CA ALA A 158 8.78 3.69 -35.84
C ALA A 158 7.60 4.63 -35.53
N ILE A 159 7.36 5.60 -36.41
CA ILE A 159 6.22 6.51 -36.32
C ILE A 159 5.25 6.08 -37.41
N ASP A 160 4.06 5.64 -37.00
CA ASP A 160 2.98 5.26 -37.89
C ASP A 160 1.84 6.28 -37.75
N GLU A 161 1.43 6.87 -38.88
CA GLU A 161 0.33 7.82 -38.95
C GLU A 161 -0.89 7.08 -39.52
N SER A 162 -1.97 7.00 -38.74
CA SER A 162 -3.25 6.51 -39.21
C SER A 162 -4.31 7.61 -39.14
N THR A 163 -5.10 7.74 -40.20
CA THR A 163 -6.20 8.70 -40.28
C THR A 163 -7.52 7.94 -40.14
N ASP A 164 -8.27 8.25 -39.08
CA ASP A 164 -9.61 7.71 -38.88
C ASP A 164 -10.60 8.39 -39.85
N SER A 165 -11.13 7.62 -40.80
CA SER A 165 -12.08 8.11 -41.80
C SER A 165 -13.54 8.09 -41.35
N THR A 166 -13.84 7.71 -40.09
CA THR A 166 -15.23 7.54 -39.63
C THR A 166 -16.01 8.84 -39.34
N VAL A 167 -15.40 10.01 -39.59
CA VAL A 167 -16.02 11.34 -39.37
C VAL A 167 -16.78 11.89 -40.60
N VAL A 168 -16.90 11.16 -41.71
CA VAL A 168 -17.61 11.64 -42.92
C VAL A 168 -18.92 10.89 -43.16
N ARG A 169 -19.94 11.16 -42.32
CA ARG A 169 -21.36 10.95 -42.66
C ARG A 169 -22.31 11.67 -41.68
N LEU A 170 -22.23 12.99 -41.66
CA LEU A 170 -23.30 13.88 -41.20
C LEU A 170 -23.46 15.00 -42.23
N CYS A 171 -24.13 14.66 -43.33
CA CYS A 171 -24.90 15.57 -44.17
C CYS A 171 -26.26 14.92 -44.39
#